data_AF-A0A645E8R6-F1
#
_entry.id   AF-A0A645E8R6-F1
#
_cell.length_a   1.000
_cell.length_b   1.000
_cell.length_c   1.000
_cell.angle_alpha   90.00
_cell.angle_beta   90.00
_cell.angle_gamma   90.00
#
_symmetry.space_group_name_H-M   'P 1'
#
loop_
_entity.id
_entity.type
_entity.pdbx_description
1 polymer ?
#
loop_
_entity_poly.entity_id
_entity_poly.type
_entity_poly.pdbx_seq_one_letter_code
_entity_poly.pdbx_strand_id
1 'polypeptide(L)'
;MVYQPVVRTCFKEYSDQDLFDLHCYTLEEIMVEKMRSVMQRMQARDYYDIWYLLEEHGIDVAFIAREFSDKCHHKGLDPATFFIKLQQRIPQYKARWKSSLQEQIKDLPDFELVDREVQRKLKKMKQK
;
A
#
# COMPACT_ATOMS: atom_id res chain seq x y z
N MET A 1 0.27 -16.12 1.08
CA MET A 1 -0.35 -15.10 0.22
C MET A 1 -1.85 -15.33 0.28
N VAL A 2 -2.66 -14.29 0.12
CA VAL A 2 -4.13 -14.43 0.15
C VAL A 2 -4.69 -14.55 -1.26
N TYR A 3 -4.14 -13.79 -2.22
CA TYR A 3 -4.48 -13.91 -3.63
C TYR A 3 -3.48 -14.82 -4.38
N GLN A 4 -3.96 -15.42 -5.48
CA GLN A 4 -3.11 -16.16 -6.40
C GLN A 4 -2.24 -15.19 -7.24
N PRO A 5 -0.98 -15.54 -7.54
CA PRO A 5 -0.16 -14.75 -8.44
C PRO A 5 -0.78 -14.62 -9.84
N VAL A 6 -0.57 -13.48 -10.47
CA VAL A 6 -0.95 -13.23 -11.86
C VAL A 6 0.27 -13.23 -12.76
N VAL A 7 0.13 -13.78 -13.97
CA VAL A 7 1.19 -13.71 -14.97
C VAL A 7 1.10 -12.37 -15.70
N ARG A 8 2.23 -11.65 -15.79
CA ARG A 8 2.36 -10.44 -16.60
C ARG A 8 3.61 -10.53 -17.46
N THR A 9 3.49 -10.19 -18.73
CA THR A 9 4.65 -10.07 -19.62
C THR A 9 5.46 -8.83 -19.24
N CYS A 10 6.78 -8.95 -19.22
CA CYS A 10 7.68 -7.85 -18.88
C CYS A 10 7.54 -6.69 -19.89
N PHE A 11 7.85 -5.48 -19.43
CA PHE A 11 8.01 -4.35 -20.34
C PHE A 11 9.30 -4.52 -21.16
N LYS A 12 9.26 -4.13 -22.43
CA LYS A 12 10.46 -4.06 -23.27
C LYS A 12 11.16 -2.73 -23.03
N GLU A 13 12.19 -2.73 -22.20
CA GLU A 13 12.97 -1.52 -21.88
C GLU A 13 14.16 -1.32 -22.82
N TYR A 14 14.73 -2.42 -23.32
CA TYR A 14 15.88 -2.40 -24.22
C TYR A 14 15.56 -3.06 -25.57
N SER A 15 16.21 -2.60 -26.63
CA SER A 15 15.97 -3.10 -27.99
C SER A 15 16.29 -4.60 -28.14
N ASP A 16 17.33 -5.05 -27.44
CA ASP A 16 17.86 -6.42 -27.39
C ASP A 16 17.21 -7.30 -26.31
N GLN A 17 16.26 -6.76 -25.54
CA GLN A 17 15.51 -7.53 -24.55
C GLN A 17 14.38 -8.32 -25.21
N ASP A 18 14.38 -9.62 -24.97
CA ASP A 18 13.27 -10.52 -25.29
C ASP A 18 12.14 -10.40 -24.25
N LEU A 19 10.91 -10.59 -24.70
CA LEU A 19 9.75 -10.63 -23.81
C LEU A 19 9.71 -11.95 -23.06
N PHE A 20 9.44 -11.88 -21.77
CA PHE A 20 9.22 -13.05 -20.92
C PHE A 20 8.12 -12.77 -19.89
N ASP A 21 7.56 -13.86 -19.38
CA ASP A 21 6.46 -13.80 -18.42
C ASP A 21 6.97 -13.81 -16.97
N LEU A 22 6.35 -12.98 -16.14
CA LEU A 22 6.63 -12.82 -14.73
C LEU A 22 5.41 -13.22 -13.89
N HIS A 23 5.64 -13.98 -12.83
CA HIS A 23 4.63 -14.20 -11.80
C HIS A 23 4.66 -13.02 -10.82
N CYS A 24 3.62 -12.19 -10.85
CA CYS A 24 3.48 -11.00 -10.04
C CYS A 24 2.36 -11.14 -9.02
N TYR A 25 2.43 -10.35 -7.95
CA TYR A 25 1.29 -10.17 -7.06
C TYR A 25 0.20 -9.35 -7.74
N THR A 26 -1.05 -9.62 -7.37
CA THR A 26 -2.17 -8.74 -7.69
C THR A 26 -2.02 -7.41 -6.95
N LEU A 27 -2.66 -6.35 -7.45
CA LEU A 27 -2.63 -5.05 -6.78
C LEU A 27 -3.27 -5.13 -5.39
N GLU A 28 -4.28 -5.98 -5.22
CA GLU A 28 -4.95 -6.28 -3.97
C GLU A 28 -4.01 -6.95 -2.95
N GLU A 29 -3.21 -7.96 -3.36
CA GLU A 29 -2.21 -8.57 -2.47
C GLU A 29 -1.13 -7.55 -2.09
N ILE A 30 -0.69 -6.71 -3.03
CA ILE A 30 0.26 -5.62 -2.73
C ILE A 30 -0.34 -4.69 -1.69
N MET A 31 -1.58 -4.24 -1.86
CA MET A 31 -2.27 -3.36 -0.92
C MET A 31 -2.38 -3.98 0.48
N VAL A 32 -2.81 -5.25 0.56
CA VAL A 32 -2.86 -6.01 1.82
C VAL A 32 -1.49 -6.08 2.50
N GLU A 33 -0.42 -6.34 1.74
CA GLU A 33 0.94 -6.39 2.26
C GLU A 33 1.45 -5.02 2.74
N LYS A 34 1.07 -3.92 2.07
CA LYS A 34 1.42 -2.56 2.50
C LYS A 34 0.68 -2.16 3.76
N MET A 35 -0.63 -2.44 3.86
CA MET A 35 -1.38 -2.20 5.09
C MET A 35 -0.81 -3.01 6.27
N ARG A 36 -0.47 -4.28 6.03
CA ARG A 36 0.17 -5.12 7.05
C ARG A 36 1.56 -4.59 7.44
N SER A 37 2.34 -4.01 6.51
CA SER A 37 3.63 -3.39 6.87
C SER A 37 3.47 -2.13 7.73
N VAL A 38 2.38 -1.38 7.56
CA VAL A 38 1.97 -0.28 8.47
C VAL A 38 1.70 -0.76 9.90
N MET A 39 1.64 -2.06 10.16
CA MET A 39 1.56 -2.57 11.54
C MET A 39 2.92 -2.95 12.12
N GLN A 40 3.94 -3.15 11.28
CA GLN A 40 5.23 -3.74 11.67
C GLN A 40 6.42 -2.79 11.53
N ARG A 41 6.49 -1.96 10.49
CA ARG A 41 7.66 -1.09 10.22
C ARG A 41 7.30 0.32 9.79
N MET A 42 8.01 1.34 10.28
CA MET A 42 7.72 2.73 9.94
C MET A 42 8.56 3.18 8.74
N GLN A 43 7.95 3.20 7.56
CA GLN A 43 8.56 3.65 6.31
C GLN A 43 7.58 4.52 5.51
N ALA A 44 7.93 5.78 5.24
CA ALA A 44 7.05 6.73 4.56
C ALA A 44 6.61 6.25 3.16
N ARG A 45 7.48 5.51 2.46
CA ARG A 45 7.15 4.92 1.14
C ARG A 45 5.94 4.00 1.17
N ASP A 46 5.73 3.24 2.26
CA ASP A 46 4.57 2.35 2.34
C ASP A 46 3.27 3.15 2.37
N TYR A 47 3.30 4.35 2.96
CA TYR A 47 2.14 5.23 3.03
C TYR A 47 1.85 5.87 1.68
N TYR A 48 2.89 6.24 0.92
CA TYR A 48 2.76 6.63 -0.48
C TYR A 48 2.16 5.50 -1.33
N ASP A 49 2.69 4.29 -1.22
CA ASP A 49 2.19 3.14 -1.98
C ASP A 49 0.70 2.86 -1.67
N ILE A 50 0.27 2.98 -0.41
CA ILE A 50 -1.13 2.86 -0.01
C ILE A 50 -1.99 3.94 -0.69
N TRP A 51 -1.56 5.20 -0.67
CA TRP A 51 -2.27 6.28 -1.34
C TRP A 51 -2.38 6.05 -2.84
N TYR A 52 -1.28 5.70 -3.49
CA TYR A 52 -1.22 5.45 -4.92
C TYR A 52 -2.17 4.32 -5.33
N LEU A 53 -2.21 3.22 -4.56
CA LEU A 53 -3.11 2.12 -4.83
C LEU A 53 -4.60 2.48 -4.61
N LEU A 54 -4.90 3.33 -3.63
CA LEU A 54 -6.27 3.76 -3.32
C LEU A 54 -6.83 4.84 -4.25
N GLU A 55 -5.98 5.76 -4.72
CA GLU A 55 -6.40 6.91 -5.53
C GLU A 55 -6.11 6.69 -7.02
N GLU A 56 -4.90 6.29 -7.41
CA GLU A 56 -4.54 6.12 -8.83
C GLU A 56 -5.04 4.79 -9.41
N HIS A 57 -4.95 3.71 -8.64
CA HIS A 57 -5.46 2.39 -9.06
C HIS A 57 -6.89 2.10 -8.59
N GLY A 58 -7.48 2.98 -7.77
CA GLY A 58 -8.89 2.89 -7.38
C GLY A 58 -9.26 1.65 -6.56
N ILE A 59 -8.31 1.01 -5.87
CA ILE A 59 -8.62 -0.14 -5.02
C ILE A 59 -9.61 0.27 -3.94
N ASP A 60 -10.77 -0.41 -3.87
CA ASP A 60 -11.70 -0.19 -2.77
C ASP A 60 -11.29 -1.06 -1.58
N VAL A 61 -10.86 -0.39 -0.52
CA VAL A 61 -10.43 -1.02 0.73
C VAL A 61 -11.50 -1.93 1.36
N ALA A 62 -12.78 -1.68 1.07
CA ALA A 62 -13.88 -2.51 1.58
C ALA A 62 -13.83 -3.95 1.03
N PHE A 63 -13.31 -4.15 -0.19
CA PHE A 63 -13.23 -5.47 -0.82
C PHE A 63 -12.04 -6.31 -0.36
N ILE A 64 -11.01 -5.68 0.22
CA ILE A 64 -9.78 -6.36 0.67
C ILE A 64 -9.70 -6.50 2.20
N ALA A 65 -10.72 -6.03 2.92
CA ALA A 65 -10.71 -5.96 4.38
C ALA A 65 -10.60 -7.34 5.04
N ARG A 66 -11.22 -8.36 4.44
CA ARG A 66 -11.16 -9.75 4.92
C ARG A 66 -9.75 -10.29 4.76
N GLU A 67 -9.17 -10.12 3.58
CA GLU A 67 -7.86 -10.60 3.20
C GLU A 67 -6.77 -9.91 4.03
N PHE A 68 -6.94 -8.62 4.32
CA PHE A 68 -6.11 -7.90 5.28
C PHE A 68 -6.19 -8.50 6.69
N SER A 69 -7.39 -8.83 7.17
CA SER A 69 -7.59 -9.46 8.47
C SER A 69 -6.90 -10.83 8.56
N ASP A 70 -7.13 -11.69 7.56
CA ASP A 70 -6.50 -13.02 7.47
C ASP A 70 -4.98 -12.91 7.41
N LYS A 71 -4.47 -11.91 6.66
CA LYS A 71 -3.03 -11.63 6.59
C LYS A 71 -2.45 -11.22 7.94
N CYS A 72 -3.15 -10.38 8.69
CA CYS A 72 -2.74 -9.95 10.01
C CYS A 72 -2.66 -11.14 10.97
N HIS A 73 -3.71 -11.96 11.03
CA HIS A 73 -3.75 -13.15 11.88
C HIS A 73 -2.62 -14.13 11.56
N HIS A 74 -2.36 -14.39 10.27
CA HIS A 74 -1.25 -15.23 9.85
C HIS A 74 0.14 -14.69 10.28
N LYS A 75 0.25 -13.38 10.51
CA LYS A 75 1.47 -12.72 10.98
C LYS A 75 1.49 -12.46 12.49
N GLY A 76 0.51 -12.99 13.24
CA GLY A 76 0.40 -12.77 14.69
C GLY A 76 0.07 -11.32 15.05
N LEU A 77 -0.60 -10.60 14.16
CA LEU A 77 -1.01 -9.20 14.34
C LEU A 77 -2.51 -9.13 14.57
N ASP A 78 -2.93 -8.20 15.43
CA ASP A 78 -4.35 -7.89 15.64
C ASP A 78 -4.82 -6.80 14.66
N PRO A 79 -5.64 -7.13 13.64
CA PRO A 79 -6.13 -6.17 12.65
C PRO A 79 -6.95 -5.04 13.26
N ALA A 80 -7.56 -5.22 14.44
CA ALA A 80 -8.31 -4.16 15.12
C ALA A 80 -7.40 -2.99 15.54
N THR A 81 -6.11 -3.25 15.78
CA THR A 81 -5.13 -2.22 16.15
C THR A 81 -4.59 -1.42 14.96
N PHE A 82 -4.95 -1.78 13.72
CA PHE A 82 -4.41 -1.15 12.51
C PHE A 82 -4.56 0.37 12.52
N PHE A 83 -5.77 0.88 12.77
CA PHE A 83 -6.03 2.32 12.77
C PHE A 83 -5.27 3.05 13.87
N ILE A 84 -5.11 2.43 15.05
CA ILE A 84 -4.34 3.00 16.15
C ILE A 84 -2.87 3.12 15.74
N LYS A 85 -2.29 2.03 15.21
CA LYS A 85 -0.89 2.02 14.73
C LYS A 85 -0.67 3.00 13.59
N LEU A 86 -1.63 3.11 12.66
CA LEU A 86 -1.56 4.06 11.56
C LEU A 86 -1.51 5.50 12.09
N GLN A 87 -2.43 5.88 12.98
CA GLN A 87 -2.46 7.22 13.58
C GLN A 87 -1.17 7.55 14.33
N GLN A 88 -0.62 6.58 15.06
CA GLN A 88 0.68 6.74 15.75
C GLN A 88 1.85 6.99 14.80
N ARG A 89 1.72 6.61 13.51
CA ARG A 89 2.78 6.68 12.48
C ARG A 89 2.71 7.92 11.58
N ILE A 90 1.54 8.57 11.51
CA ILE A 90 1.32 9.76 10.67
C ILE A 90 2.37 10.86 10.94
N PRO A 91 2.67 11.24 12.19
CA PRO A 91 3.68 12.29 12.45
C PRO A 91 5.07 11.93 11.91
N GLN A 92 5.46 10.66 12.00
CA GLN A 92 6.77 10.19 11.54
C GLN A 92 6.81 10.06 10.02
N TYR A 93 5.69 9.68 9.38
CA TYR A 93 5.57 9.73 7.93
C TYR A 93 5.71 11.16 7.42
N LYS A 94 4.99 12.11 8.02
CA LYS A 94 5.09 13.53 7.68
C LYS A 94 6.52 14.06 7.79
N ALA A 95 7.18 13.78 8.91
CA ALA A 95 8.55 14.24 9.16
C ALA A 95 9.57 13.68 8.14
N ARG A 96 9.31 12.51 7.57
CA ARG A 96 10.22 11.82 6.63
C ARG A 96 9.76 11.90 5.18
N TRP A 97 8.60 12.50 4.91
CA TRP A 97 7.92 12.41 3.62
C TRP A 97 8.81 12.90 2.48
N LYS A 98 9.20 14.17 2.55
CA LYS A 98 10.00 14.82 1.51
C LYS A 98 11.40 14.22 1.43
N SER A 99 12.09 14.08 2.55
CA SER A 99 13.48 13.58 2.58
C SER A 99 13.61 12.13 2.11
N SER A 100 12.59 11.29 2.30
CA SER A 100 12.66 9.88 1.90
C SER A 100 12.17 9.61 0.48
N LEU A 101 11.39 10.52 -0.12
CA LEU A 101 10.67 10.25 -1.37
C LEU A 101 10.98 11.22 -2.52
N GLN A 102 11.44 12.45 -2.25
CA GLN A 102 11.56 13.49 -3.29
C GLN A 102 12.51 13.10 -4.44
N GLU A 103 13.51 12.25 -4.18
CA GLU A 103 14.47 11.78 -5.19
C GLU A 103 13.97 10.55 -5.96
N GLN A 104 12.99 9.83 -5.42
CA GLN A 104 12.46 8.59 -6.00
C GLN A 104 11.14 8.79 -6.74
N ILE A 105 10.33 9.77 -6.29
CA ILE A 105 8.99 10.03 -6.81
C ILE A 105 9.01 11.38 -7.53
N LYS A 106 8.84 11.32 -8.85
CA LYS A 106 8.63 12.52 -9.66
C LYS A 106 7.30 13.18 -9.24
N ASP A 107 7.32 14.50 -9.06
CA ASP A 107 6.15 15.30 -8.70
C ASP A 107 5.45 14.80 -7.41
N LEU A 108 6.25 14.52 -6.36
CA LEU A 108 5.77 14.03 -5.07
C LEU A 108 4.64 14.94 -4.50
N PRO A 109 3.42 14.40 -4.27
CA PRO A 109 2.33 15.17 -3.70
C PRO A 109 2.61 15.60 -2.25
N ASP A 110 1.97 16.69 -1.85
CA ASP A 110 2.02 17.17 -0.47
C ASP A 110 1.45 16.13 0.50
N PHE A 111 2.10 15.99 1.65
CA PHE A 111 1.72 15.00 2.65
C PHE A 111 0.27 15.19 3.14
N GLU A 112 -0.19 16.42 3.33
CA GLU A 112 -1.52 16.70 3.86
C GLU A 112 -2.62 16.28 2.87
N LEU A 113 -2.37 16.43 1.58
CA LEU A 113 -3.27 15.95 0.53
C LEU A 113 -3.38 14.42 0.58
N VAL A 114 -2.23 13.76 0.62
CA VAL A 114 -2.14 12.30 0.67
C VAL A 114 -2.82 11.73 1.91
N ASP A 115 -2.53 12.30 3.09
CA ASP A 115 -3.12 11.85 4.34
C ASP A 115 -4.64 12.00 4.31
N ARG A 116 -5.15 13.16 3.91
CA ARG A 116 -6.60 13.41 3.79
C ARG A 116 -7.30 12.38 2.91
N GLU A 117 -6.72 12.06 1.76
CA GLU A 117 -7.30 11.12 0.79
C GLU A 117 -7.27 9.68 1.31
N VAL A 118 -6.13 9.24 1.86
CA VAL A 118 -6.00 7.92 2.49
C VAL A 118 -7.01 7.78 3.64
N GLN A 119 -7.08 8.75 4.56
CA GLN A 119 -8.02 8.70 5.69
C GLN A 119 -9.47 8.63 5.19
N ARG A 120 -9.82 9.36 4.13
CA ARG A 120 -11.16 9.33 3.51
C ARG A 120 -11.49 7.94 2.97
N LYS A 121 -10.58 7.32 2.22
CA LYS A 121 -10.80 5.98 1.63
C LYS A 121 -10.83 4.89 2.69
N LEU A 122 -9.93 4.92 3.68
CA LEU A 122 -9.87 3.94 4.76
C LEU A 122 -11.10 3.97 5.69
N LYS A 123 -11.89 5.06 5.74
CA LYS A 123 -13.16 5.08 6.49
C LYS A 123 -14.16 4.03 6.02
N LYS A 124 -14.16 3.67 4.72
CA LYS A 124 -15.03 2.62 4.18
C LYS A 124 -14.79 1.26 4.84
N MET A 125 -13.59 1.04 5.36
CA MET A 125 -13.21 -0.19 6.05
C MET A 125 -13.81 -0.29 7.47
N LYS A 126 -14.16 0.84 8.09
CA LYS A 126 -14.76 0.87 9.44
C LYS A 126 -16.28 0.63 9.43
N GLN A 127 -16.91 0.65 8.26
CA GLN A 127 -18.35 0.47 8.11
C GLN A 127 -18.67 -1.02 7.95
N LYS A 128 -18.65 -1.77 9.05
CA LYS A 128 -19.37 -3.04 9.23
C LYS A 128 -19.72 -3.21 10.70
#